data_AF-A0A951K9L6-F1
#
_entry.id   AF-A0A951K9L6-F1
#
_cell.length_a   1.000
_cell.length_b   1.000
_cell.length_c   1.000
_cell.angle_alpha   90.00
_cell.angle_beta   90.00
_cell.angle_gamma   90.00
#
_symmetry.space_group_name_H-M   'P 1'
#
loop_
_entity.id
_entity.type
_entity.pdbx_description
1 polymer ?
#
loop_
_entity_poly.entity_id
_entity_poly.type
_entity_poly.pdbx_seq_one_letter_code
_entity_poly.pdbx_strand_id
1 'polypeptide(L)'
;MSNAYQARIRGPLACFTRPEFKTERLSYEVITPSAARGVFEAILWKPAIFWHIRRIMLLAPPRFIQIKRNEVTKRASVSNILTASRRGSPSDYFADDDRAQRNTLALRDVDYAVEAEFQMTAQCGSGDNPRKFDEMFRRRLERGQFHMQPYLGCREFPASVEPYTGDPPPLADQTRELGLMLHDIRFGPEKNEPVFFRAGLQHGVIEVPRWEAAA
;
A
#
# COMPACT_ATOMS: atom_id res chain seq x y z
N MET A 1 1.92 -20.22 18.59
CA MET A 1 0.96 -19.09 18.67
C MET A 1 1.39 -18.08 17.63
N SER A 2 0.57 -17.81 16.63
CA SER A 2 0.84 -16.71 15.69
C SER A 2 0.65 -15.40 16.45
N ASN A 3 1.72 -14.63 16.64
CA ASN A 3 1.61 -13.30 17.22
C ASN A 3 1.01 -12.39 16.15
N ALA A 4 -0.26 -12.02 16.31
CA ALA A 4 -0.85 -10.94 15.52
C ALA A 4 -0.26 -9.60 15.99
N TYR A 5 0.16 -8.77 15.04
CA TYR A 5 0.64 -7.41 15.27
C TYR A 5 -0.44 -6.43 14.87
N GLN A 6 -0.62 -5.37 15.65
CA GLN A 6 -1.57 -4.31 15.35
C GLN A 6 -0.84 -2.97 15.26
N ALA A 7 -1.01 -2.30 14.13
CA ALA A 7 -0.44 -0.98 13.87
C ALA A 7 -1.54 0.00 13.50
N ARG A 8 -1.49 1.20 14.08
CA ARG A 8 -2.32 2.33 13.65
C ARG A 8 -1.58 3.06 12.54
N ILE A 9 -2.29 3.28 11.44
CA ILE A 9 -1.77 3.84 10.19
C ILE A 9 -2.67 5.01 9.82
N ARG A 10 -2.12 6.23 9.83
CA ARG A 10 -2.89 7.46 9.56
C ARG A 10 -2.12 8.42 8.67
N GLY A 11 -2.84 9.33 8.03
CA GLY A 11 -2.22 10.38 7.23
C GLY A 11 -3.22 11.42 6.71
N PRO A 12 -2.72 12.60 6.32
CA PRO A 12 -3.58 13.69 5.84
C PRO A 12 -4.24 13.37 4.51
N LEU A 13 -3.61 12.53 3.68
CA LEU A 13 -4.08 12.14 2.35
C LEU A 13 -3.79 10.66 2.11
N ALA A 14 -4.58 10.02 1.26
CA ALA A 14 -4.33 8.67 0.77
C ALA A 14 -4.94 8.47 -0.63
N CYS A 15 -4.36 7.60 -1.44
CA CYS A 15 -4.98 7.20 -2.71
C CYS A 15 -4.69 5.73 -3.03
N PHE A 16 -5.65 4.87 -2.72
CA PHE A 16 -5.61 3.45 -3.05
C PHE A 16 -6.28 3.25 -4.41
N THR A 17 -5.53 3.49 -5.48
CA THR A 17 -6.09 3.62 -6.83
C THR A 17 -6.87 2.37 -7.26
N ARG A 18 -8.12 2.59 -7.67
CA ARG A 18 -8.99 1.59 -8.30
C ARG A 18 -8.44 1.26 -9.70
N PRO A 19 -8.10 0.00 -10.00
CA PRO A 19 -7.42 -0.37 -11.24
C PRO A 19 -8.26 -0.17 -12.51
N GLU A 20 -9.58 -0.01 -12.38
CA GLU A 20 -10.50 0.23 -13.48
C GLU A 20 -10.30 1.62 -14.12
N PHE A 21 -9.73 2.58 -13.36
CA PHE A 21 -9.51 3.95 -13.82
C PHE A 21 -8.02 4.16 -14.12
N LYS A 22 -7.68 4.17 -15.42
CA LYS A 22 -6.27 4.27 -15.88
C LYS A 22 -5.76 5.71 -15.99
N THR A 23 -6.62 6.65 -16.37
CA THR A 23 -6.23 8.03 -16.68
C THR A 23 -6.45 8.96 -15.49
N GLU A 24 -7.62 8.87 -14.88
CA GLU A 24 -7.95 9.54 -13.63
C GLU A 24 -7.77 8.59 -12.47
N ARG A 25 -7.35 9.10 -11.31
CA ARG A 25 -7.14 8.27 -10.12
C ARG A 25 -8.36 8.38 -9.22
N LEU A 26 -9.06 7.28 -9.02
CA LEU A 26 -10.11 7.16 -8.02
C LEU A 26 -9.60 6.25 -6.91
N SER A 27 -9.59 6.72 -5.67
CA SER A 27 -9.24 5.86 -4.53
C SER A 27 -10.39 4.91 -4.18
N TYR A 28 -10.07 3.71 -3.69
CA TYR A 28 -10.98 2.95 -2.82
C TYR A 28 -11.31 3.78 -1.57
N GLU A 29 -12.44 3.46 -0.92
CA GLU A 29 -12.87 4.11 0.33
C GLU A 29 -11.96 3.77 1.52
N VAL A 30 -11.29 2.62 1.49
CA VAL A 30 -10.47 2.08 2.58
C VAL A 30 -9.14 1.58 2.01
N ILE A 31 -8.09 1.55 2.85
CA ILE A 31 -6.81 0.93 2.51
C ILE A 31 -7.00 -0.52 2.02
N THR A 32 -6.34 -0.88 0.93
CA THR A 32 -6.35 -2.26 0.42
C THR A 32 -5.40 -3.14 1.23
N PRO A 33 -5.64 -4.46 1.32
CA PRO A 33 -4.70 -5.38 1.97
C PRO A 33 -3.28 -5.29 1.39
N SER A 34 -3.15 -5.14 0.06
CA SER A 34 -1.85 -4.91 -0.61
C SER A 34 -1.12 -3.65 -0.10
N ALA A 35 -1.83 -2.52 0.00
CA ALA A 35 -1.24 -1.28 0.48
C ALA A 35 -0.88 -1.36 1.97
N ALA A 36 -1.74 -2.00 2.77
CA ALA A 36 -1.47 -2.27 4.18
C ALA A 36 -0.23 -3.17 4.34
N ARG A 37 -0.10 -4.24 3.56
CA ARG A 37 1.09 -5.10 3.54
C ARG A 37 2.35 -4.28 3.26
N GLY A 38 2.30 -3.38 2.27
CA GLY A 38 3.40 -2.47 1.94
C GLY A 38 3.83 -1.59 3.13
N VAL A 39 2.91 -1.16 4.00
CA VAL A 39 3.24 -0.42 5.22
C VAL A 39 4.00 -1.31 6.23
N PHE A 40 3.56 -2.55 6.45
CA PHE A 40 4.27 -3.49 7.33
C PHE A 40 5.66 -3.84 6.78
N GLU A 41 5.78 -4.03 5.46
CA GLU A 41 7.05 -4.27 4.78
C GLU A 41 8.00 -3.09 4.92
N ALA A 42 7.50 -1.86 4.82
CA ALA A 42 8.29 -0.64 5.03
C ALA A 42 8.93 -0.59 6.44
N ILE A 43 8.26 -1.13 7.46
CA ILE A 43 8.83 -1.28 8.81
C ILE A 43 9.87 -2.40 8.82
N LEU A 44 9.49 -3.60 8.36
CA LEU A 44 10.38 -4.74 8.26
C LEU A 44 10.01 -5.64 7.08
N TRP A 45 10.94 -5.76 6.14
CA TRP A 45 10.88 -6.76 5.09
C TRP A 45 12.21 -7.52 4.99
N LYS A 46 12.10 -8.83 4.80
CA LYS A 46 13.18 -9.74 4.41
C LYS A 46 12.59 -10.80 3.49
N PRO A 47 13.37 -11.36 2.55
CA PRO A 47 12.91 -12.46 1.70
C PRO A 47 12.40 -13.66 2.51
N ALA A 48 12.95 -13.86 3.71
CA ALA A 48 12.60 -14.93 4.65
C ALA A 48 11.20 -14.79 5.30
N ILE A 49 10.52 -13.65 5.16
CA ILE A 49 9.19 -13.43 5.75
C ILE A 49 8.20 -12.86 4.74
N PHE A 50 6.93 -13.21 4.89
CA PHE A 50 5.82 -12.65 4.14
C PHE A 50 4.71 -12.20 5.09
N TRP A 51 4.22 -10.97 4.90
CA TRP A 51 3.17 -10.37 5.73
C TRP A 51 1.77 -10.69 5.20
N HIS A 52 0.91 -11.19 6.08
CA HIS A 52 -0.51 -11.42 5.80
C HIS A 52 -1.35 -10.46 6.63
N ILE A 53 -2.11 -9.60 5.94
CA ILE A 53 -3.13 -8.77 6.57
C ILE A 53 -4.31 -9.66 6.97
N ARG A 54 -4.77 -9.48 8.21
CA ARG A 54 -5.89 -10.23 8.79
C ARG A 54 -7.13 -9.37 8.87
N ARG A 55 -7.00 -8.17 9.45
CA ARG A 55 -8.12 -7.27 9.67
C ARG A 55 -7.71 -5.84 9.38
N ILE A 56 -8.63 -5.09 8.80
CA ILE A 56 -8.51 -3.64 8.60
C ILE A 56 -9.66 -3.00 9.35
N MET A 57 -9.34 -2.18 10.34
CA MET A 57 -10.28 -1.47 11.20
C MET A 57 -10.30 0.00 10.81
N LEU A 58 -11.48 0.51 10.49
CA LEU A 58 -11.70 1.91 10.15
C LEU A 58 -11.84 2.73 11.42
N LEU A 59 -10.94 3.70 11.62
CA LEU A 59 -10.92 4.57 12.81
C LEU A 59 -11.44 5.98 12.50
N ALA A 60 -11.52 6.35 11.23
CA ALA A 60 -12.09 7.61 10.76
C ALA A 60 -12.97 7.38 9.52
N PRO A 61 -14.08 8.13 9.35
CA PRO A 61 -14.95 7.96 8.19
C PRO A 61 -14.23 8.38 6.90
N PRO A 62 -14.45 7.68 5.77
CA PRO A 62 -13.81 8.03 4.52
C PRO A 62 -14.30 9.39 4.04
N ARG A 63 -13.37 10.28 3.74
CA ARG A 63 -13.66 11.61 3.19
C ARG A 63 -12.86 11.78 1.92
N PHE A 64 -13.54 12.07 0.82
CA PHE A 64 -12.88 12.32 -0.45
C PHE A 64 -12.46 13.78 -0.60
N ILE A 65 -11.38 14.00 -1.33
CA ILE A 65 -10.88 15.30 -1.77
C ILE A 65 -10.42 15.21 -3.22
N GLN A 66 -10.71 16.24 -3.99
CA GLN A 66 -10.28 16.34 -5.38
C GLN A 66 -8.95 17.10 -5.48
N ILE A 67 -7.97 16.50 -6.15
CA ILE A 67 -6.65 17.09 -6.39
C ILE A 67 -6.39 17.06 -7.89
N LYS A 68 -5.99 18.19 -8.47
CA LYS A 68 -5.54 18.28 -9.86
C LYS A 68 -4.03 18.47 -9.91
N ARG A 69 -3.35 17.69 -10.76
CA ARG A 69 -1.89 17.78 -10.94
C ARG A 69 -1.54 17.73 -12.42
N ASN A 70 -0.46 18.40 -12.78
CA ASN A 70 0.15 18.21 -14.09
C ASN A 70 1.04 16.97 -14.01
N GLU A 71 0.70 15.93 -14.78
CA GLU A 71 1.49 14.71 -14.90
C GLU A 71 2.00 14.57 -16.34
N VAL A 72 3.21 14.05 -16.50
CA VAL A 72 3.77 13.73 -17.81
C VAL A 72 2.93 12.66 -18.52
N THR A 73 2.70 12.82 -19.83
CA THR A 73 1.84 11.87 -20.56
C THR A 73 2.62 10.68 -21.11
N LYS A 74 3.85 10.90 -21.58
CA LYS A 74 4.71 9.86 -22.13
C LYS A 74 5.94 9.68 -21.26
N ARG A 75 6.50 8.47 -21.33
CA ARG A 75 7.85 8.20 -20.82
C ARG A 75 8.85 8.63 -21.89
N ALA A 76 9.95 9.26 -21.48
CA ALA A 76 11.05 9.56 -22.38
C ALA A 76 11.56 8.28 -23.08
N SER A 77 11.70 8.32 -24.41
CA SER A 77 12.11 7.17 -25.22
C SER A 77 13.62 6.93 -25.09
N VAL A 78 13.98 5.79 -24.49
CA VAL A 78 15.39 5.37 -24.34
C VAL A 78 16.06 5.21 -25.70
N SER A 79 15.35 4.64 -26.69
CA SER A 79 15.88 4.45 -28.05
C SER A 79 16.20 5.78 -28.74
N ASN A 80 15.32 6.77 -28.59
CA ASN A 80 15.54 8.10 -29.16
C ASN A 80 16.73 8.79 -28.49
N ILE A 81 16.84 8.72 -27.16
CA ILE A 81 17.96 9.29 -26.40
C ILE A 81 19.29 8.66 -26.82
N LEU A 82 19.35 7.33 -26.97
CA LEU A 82 20.56 6.63 -27.42
C LEU A 82 20.95 7.03 -28.85
N THR A 83 19.98 7.21 -29.74
CA THR A 83 20.22 7.61 -31.13
C THR A 83 20.72 9.06 -31.22
N ALA A 84 20.10 9.96 -30.46
CA ALA A 84 20.48 11.35 -30.29
C ALA A 84 21.91 11.49 -29.75
N SER A 85 22.23 10.74 -28.69
CA SER A 85 23.58 10.66 -28.09
C SER A 85 24.64 10.21 -29.10
N ARG A 86 24.38 9.15 -29.89
CA ARG A 86 25.31 8.68 -30.95
C ARG A 86 25.55 9.71 -32.06
N ARG A 87 24.58 10.60 -32.31
CA ARG A 87 24.68 11.67 -33.32
C ARG A 87 25.26 12.97 -32.75
N GLY A 88 25.67 12.98 -31.47
CA GLY A 88 26.21 14.18 -30.81
C GLY A 88 25.19 15.29 -30.59
N SER A 89 23.89 14.98 -30.68
CA SER A 89 22.79 15.94 -30.51
C SER A 89 21.87 15.44 -29.40
N PRO A 90 22.02 15.89 -28.14
CA PRO A 90 21.20 15.43 -27.02
C PRO A 90 19.70 15.59 -27.32
N SER A 91 18.89 14.60 -26.94
CA SER A 91 17.43 14.70 -26.99
C SER A 91 16.94 15.09 -25.61
N ASP A 92 16.56 16.35 -25.45
CA ASP A 92 15.92 16.82 -24.23
C ASP A 92 14.48 16.32 -24.15
N TYR A 93 14.01 16.06 -22.93
CA TYR A 93 12.61 15.77 -22.64
C TYR A 93 12.06 16.89 -21.76
N PHE A 94 11.29 17.78 -22.37
CA PHE A 94 10.64 18.89 -21.67
C PHE A 94 9.25 18.45 -21.20
N ALA A 95 9.10 18.30 -19.88
CA ALA A 95 7.82 17.89 -19.28
C ALA A 95 6.68 18.88 -19.57
N ASP A 96 7.00 20.16 -19.80
CA ASP A 96 5.99 21.19 -20.12
C ASP A 96 5.34 21.01 -21.50
N ASP A 97 6.07 20.41 -22.45
CA ASP A 97 5.57 20.10 -23.79
C ASP A 97 4.75 18.80 -23.81
N ASP A 98 4.86 17.98 -22.76
CA ASP A 98 4.25 16.64 -22.66
C ASP A 98 3.55 16.43 -21.31
N ARG A 99 2.67 17.35 -20.93
CA ARG A 99 1.86 17.28 -19.70
C ARG A 99 0.38 17.22 -19.97
N ALA A 100 -0.33 16.47 -19.13
CA ALA A 100 -1.78 16.51 -19.02
C ALA A 100 -2.18 16.78 -17.57
N GLN A 101 -3.26 17.54 -17.39
CA GLN A 101 -3.86 17.73 -16.08
C GLN A 101 -4.66 16.47 -15.72
N ARG A 102 -4.23 15.75 -14.68
CA ARG A 102 -4.91 14.56 -14.18
C ARG A 102 -5.66 14.88 -12.90
N ASN A 103 -6.87 14.35 -12.84
CA ASN A 103 -7.73 14.44 -11.67
C ASN A 103 -7.51 13.23 -10.76
N THR A 104 -7.37 13.49 -9.47
CA THR A 104 -7.30 12.47 -8.42
C THR A 104 -8.40 12.71 -7.42
N LEU A 105 -9.32 11.75 -7.26
CA LEU A 105 -10.25 11.71 -6.13
C LEU A 105 -9.61 10.85 -5.03
N ALA A 106 -8.85 11.53 -4.17
CA ALA A 106 -8.11 10.96 -3.05
C ALA A 106 -8.96 10.94 -1.78
N LEU A 107 -8.50 10.22 -0.76
CA LEU A 107 -9.01 10.33 0.59
C LEU A 107 -8.25 11.40 1.37
N ARG A 108 -8.89 12.01 2.36
CA ARG A 108 -8.28 12.92 3.33
C ARG A 108 -8.53 12.47 4.76
N ASP A 109 -7.59 12.82 5.65
CA ASP A 109 -7.67 12.61 7.09
C ASP A 109 -8.03 11.16 7.44
N VAL A 110 -7.28 10.22 6.88
CA VAL A 110 -7.53 8.78 7.04
C VAL A 110 -6.88 8.26 8.29
N ASP A 111 -7.54 7.29 8.93
CA ASP A 111 -7.05 6.63 10.14
C ASP A 111 -7.55 5.18 10.16
N TYR A 112 -6.61 4.25 10.28
CA TYR A 112 -6.86 2.82 10.25
C TYR A 112 -6.08 2.14 11.38
N ALA A 113 -6.63 1.08 11.95
CA ALA A 113 -5.83 0.07 12.63
C ALA A 113 -5.78 -1.18 11.75
N VAL A 114 -4.60 -1.77 11.60
CA VAL A 114 -4.40 -2.95 10.77
C VAL A 114 -3.79 -4.04 11.61
N GLU A 115 -4.41 -5.22 11.54
CA GLU A 115 -3.88 -6.44 12.11
C GLU A 115 -3.20 -7.27 11.03
N ALA A 116 -1.97 -7.71 11.31
CA ALA A 116 -1.21 -8.56 10.42
C ALA A 116 -0.43 -9.63 11.19
N GLU A 117 -0.05 -10.69 10.50
CA GLU A 117 0.95 -11.65 10.95
C GLU A 117 1.98 -11.84 9.85
N PHE A 118 3.18 -12.34 10.18
CA PHE A 118 4.11 -12.81 9.16
C PHE A 118 4.27 -14.32 9.21
N GLN A 119 4.61 -14.90 8.07
CA GLN A 119 4.99 -16.30 7.93
C GLN A 119 6.39 -16.39 7.35
N MET A 120 7.14 -17.42 7.78
CA MET A 120 8.44 -17.71 7.22
C MET A 120 8.28 -18.26 5.79
N THR A 121 9.17 -17.88 4.88
CA THR A 121 9.15 -18.34 3.49
C THR A 121 10.16 -19.46 3.25
N ALA A 122 10.15 -20.07 2.07
CA ALA A 122 11.20 -21.02 1.66
C ALA A 122 12.60 -20.38 1.51
N GLN A 123 12.69 -19.04 1.51
CA GLN A 123 13.95 -18.30 1.34
C GLN A 123 14.64 -17.99 2.68
N CYS A 124 14.32 -18.72 3.74
CA CYS A 124 14.97 -18.57 5.04
C CYS A 124 16.43 -19.01 4.98
N GLY A 125 17.34 -18.12 5.41
CA GLY A 125 18.73 -18.50 5.67
C GLY A 125 18.90 -19.23 7.00
N SER A 126 20.09 -19.78 7.23
CA SER A 126 20.43 -20.50 8.48
C SER A 126 20.31 -19.66 9.76
N GLY A 127 20.40 -18.33 9.64
CA GLY A 127 20.26 -17.38 10.75
C GLY A 127 18.87 -16.73 10.86
N ASP A 128 17.89 -17.17 10.08
CA ASP A 128 16.54 -16.61 10.08
C ASP A 128 15.60 -17.47 10.92
N ASN A 129 14.91 -16.83 11.86
CA ASN A 129 13.93 -17.50 12.71
C ASN A 129 12.81 -16.52 13.10
N PRO A 130 11.61 -17.02 13.45
CA PRO A 130 10.47 -16.18 13.80
C PRO A 130 10.74 -15.21 14.95
N ARG A 131 11.45 -15.66 16.00
CA ARG A 131 11.72 -14.82 17.19
C ARG A 131 12.54 -13.59 16.85
N LYS A 132 13.58 -13.75 16.04
CA LYS A 132 14.42 -12.64 15.53
C LYS A 132 13.57 -11.59 14.81
N PHE A 133 12.62 -12.01 13.99
CA PHE A 133 11.78 -11.08 13.22
C PHE A 133 10.66 -10.45 14.07
N ASP A 134 10.07 -11.17 15.03
CA ASP A 134 9.13 -10.62 16.01
C ASP A 134 9.78 -9.51 16.85
N GLU A 135 10.94 -9.80 17.47
CA GLU A 135 11.68 -8.82 18.28
C GLU A 135 12.13 -7.61 17.43
N MET A 136 12.52 -7.83 16.18
CA MET A 136 12.93 -6.76 15.27
C MET A 136 11.75 -5.87 14.85
N PHE A 137 10.60 -6.46 14.52
CA PHE A 137 9.42 -5.72 14.10
C PHE A 137 8.84 -4.90 15.26
N ARG A 138 8.63 -5.52 16.43
CA ARG A 138 8.09 -4.83 17.62
C ARG A 138 8.92 -3.61 17.99
N ARG A 139 10.23 -3.79 18.12
CA ARG A 139 11.16 -2.69 18.43
C ARG A 139 11.09 -1.56 17.39
N ARG A 140 10.96 -1.90 16.10
CA ARG A 140 10.88 -0.90 15.04
C ARG A 140 9.56 -0.15 15.08
N LEU A 141 8.44 -0.86 15.22
CA LEU A 141 7.11 -0.27 15.34
C LEU A 141 7.02 0.68 16.56
N GLU A 142 7.48 0.24 17.73
CA GLU A 142 7.48 1.03 18.97
C GLU A 142 8.33 2.30 18.87
N ARG A 143 9.44 2.25 18.13
CA ARG A 143 10.35 3.39 17.96
C ARG A 143 10.04 4.24 16.72
N GLY A 144 8.99 3.91 15.96
CA GLY A 144 8.70 4.56 14.69
C GLY A 144 9.82 4.41 13.65
N GLN A 145 10.59 3.32 13.71
CA GLN A 145 11.69 3.04 12.79
C GLN A 145 11.20 2.26 11.57
N PHE A 146 11.61 2.69 10.38
CA PHE A 146 11.30 2.04 9.13
C PHE A 146 12.51 2.11 8.19
N HIS A 147 12.62 1.16 7.26
CA HIS A 147 13.72 1.15 6.30
C HIS A 147 13.41 2.01 5.06
N MET A 148 12.13 2.25 4.79
CA MET A 148 11.63 3.25 3.84
C MET A 148 10.42 3.94 4.45
N GLN A 149 10.19 5.21 4.14
CA GLN A 149 9.02 5.95 4.61
C GLN A 149 7.74 5.23 4.17
N PRO A 150 6.90 4.73 5.10
CA PRO A 150 5.61 4.17 4.74
C PRO A 150 4.71 5.23 4.12
N TYR A 151 3.85 4.84 3.19
CA TYR A 151 2.97 5.74 2.45
C TYR A 151 1.61 5.10 2.16
N LEU A 152 0.62 5.94 1.91
CA LEU A 152 -0.79 5.57 1.74
C LEU A 152 -1.16 5.53 0.26
N GLY A 153 -0.76 4.45 -0.39
CA GLY A 153 -1.05 4.15 -1.81
C GLY A 153 -0.09 4.80 -2.80
N CYS A 154 0.11 6.12 -2.73
CA CYS A 154 1.11 6.85 -3.52
C CYS A 154 2.21 7.42 -2.62
N ARG A 155 3.45 7.53 -3.13
CA ARG A 155 4.62 8.00 -2.34
C ARG A 155 4.49 9.45 -1.88
N GLU A 156 3.67 10.23 -2.57
CA GLU A 156 3.30 11.61 -2.24
C GLU A 156 2.50 11.71 -0.91
N PHE A 157 1.98 10.60 -0.39
CA PHE A 157 1.11 10.55 0.79
C PHE A 157 1.80 9.76 1.91
N PRO A 158 2.69 10.38 2.71
CA PRO A 158 3.38 9.70 3.79
C PRO A 158 2.41 9.21 4.87
N ALA A 159 2.66 8.03 5.42
CA ALA A 159 1.91 7.46 6.53
C ALA A 159 2.65 7.67 7.87
N SER A 160 1.91 8.08 8.89
CA SER A 160 2.31 7.96 10.30
C SER A 160 1.89 6.58 10.79
N VAL A 161 2.83 5.86 11.43
CA VAL A 161 2.61 4.50 11.90
C VAL A 161 3.07 4.36 13.35
N GLU A 162 2.19 3.84 14.20
CA GLU A 162 2.43 3.61 15.63
C GLU A 162 1.77 2.29 16.08
N PRO A 163 2.18 1.69 17.22
CA PRO A 163 1.46 0.56 17.79
C PRO A 163 -0.01 0.92 18.05
N TYR A 164 -0.94 0.05 17.66
CA TYR A 164 -2.36 0.25 18.00
C TYR A 164 -2.69 -0.40 19.34
N THR A 165 -3.36 0.35 20.22
CA THR A 165 -3.69 -0.06 21.59
C THR A 165 -5.19 -0.26 21.81
N GLY A 166 -6.00 -0.18 20.75
CA GLY A 166 -7.47 -0.24 20.84
C GLY A 166 -8.17 1.11 20.93
N ASP A 167 -7.44 2.22 20.87
CA ASP A 167 -7.98 3.59 20.94
C ASP A 167 -7.47 4.47 19.78
N PRO A 168 -8.36 5.15 19.02
CA PRO A 168 -9.82 5.04 19.08
C PRO A 168 -10.30 3.65 18.64
N PRO A 169 -11.47 3.18 19.10
CA PRO A 169 -12.04 1.93 18.63
C PRO A 169 -12.50 2.04 17.17
N PRO A 170 -12.70 0.90 16.48
CA PRO A 170 -13.29 0.89 15.15
C PRO A 170 -14.68 1.52 15.13
N LEU A 171 -15.06 2.13 14.01
CA LEU A 171 -16.36 2.78 13.85
C LEU A 171 -17.51 1.74 13.79
N ALA A 172 -18.08 1.42 14.95
CA ALA A 172 -19.06 0.35 15.11
C ALA A 172 -20.38 0.55 14.34
N ASP A 173 -20.71 1.79 13.97
CA ASP A 173 -21.87 2.18 13.18
C ASP A 173 -21.67 1.93 11.66
N GLN A 174 -20.44 1.62 11.25
CA GLN A 174 -20.10 1.44 9.84
C GLN A 174 -20.25 -0.03 9.43
N THR A 175 -21.43 -0.40 8.95
CA THR A 175 -21.69 -1.70 8.30
C THR A 175 -22.20 -1.49 6.89
N ARG A 176 -21.45 -1.92 5.87
CA ARG A 176 -21.84 -1.84 4.45
C ARG A 176 -20.97 -2.72 3.56
N GLU A 177 -21.49 -3.08 2.40
CA GLU A 177 -20.69 -3.67 1.32
C GLU A 177 -19.81 -2.61 0.64
N LEU A 178 -18.53 -2.91 0.46
CA LEU A 178 -17.58 -2.08 -0.30
C LEU A 178 -17.41 -2.58 -1.75
N GLY A 179 -17.92 -3.77 -2.05
CA GLY A 179 -17.85 -4.38 -3.37
C GLY A 179 -16.51 -5.05 -3.66
N LEU A 180 -16.15 -5.13 -4.94
CA LEU A 180 -14.90 -5.76 -5.36
C LEU A 180 -13.71 -4.85 -5.05
N MET A 181 -12.79 -5.36 -4.24
CA MET A 181 -11.58 -4.65 -3.80
C MET A 181 -10.33 -5.43 -4.19
N LEU A 182 -9.28 -4.70 -4.58
CA LEU A 182 -7.96 -5.30 -4.77
C LEU A 182 -7.51 -5.93 -3.45
N HIS A 183 -7.32 -7.23 -3.46
CA HIS A 183 -6.71 -7.96 -2.36
C HIS A 183 -5.20 -7.71 -2.39
N ASP A 184 -4.55 -8.22 -3.43
CA ASP A 184 -3.12 -8.11 -3.62
C ASP A 184 -2.70 -8.37 -5.08
N ILE A 185 -1.41 -8.31 -5.35
CA ILE A 185 -0.83 -8.58 -6.66
C ILE A 185 -0.02 -9.88 -6.58
N ARG A 186 -0.38 -10.85 -7.41
CA ARG A 186 0.44 -12.02 -7.66
C ARG A 186 1.53 -11.64 -8.66
N PHE A 187 2.76 -11.59 -8.19
CA PHE A 187 3.92 -11.34 -9.04
C PHE A 187 4.34 -12.62 -9.73
N GLY A 188 4.41 -12.59 -11.07
CA GLY A 188 4.84 -13.71 -11.89
C GLY A 188 6.02 -13.31 -12.77
N PRO A 189 6.70 -14.29 -13.40
CA PRO A 189 7.88 -14.02 -14.24
C PRO A 189 7.55 -13.20 -15.49
N GLU A 190 6.35 -13.39 -16.07
CA GLU A 190 5.94 -12.71 -17.31
C GLU A 190 4.95 -11.57 -17.07
N LYS A 191 3.99 -11.78 -16.18
CA LYS A 191 2.92 -10.82 -15.89
C LYS A 191 2.55 -10.84 -14.42
N ASN A 192 2.08 -9.69 -13.95
CA ASN A 192 1.51 -9.53 -12.63
C ASN A 192 -0.01 -9.66 -12.73
N GLU A 193 -0.61 -10.42 -11.81
CA GLU A 193 -2.06 -10.64 -11.79
C GLU A 193 -2.67 -9.97 -10.54
N PRO A 194 -3.59 -8.99 -10.71
CA PRO A 194 -4.32 -8.44 -9.58
C PRO A 194 -5.35 -9.46 -9.07
N VAL A 195 -5.30 -9.77 -7.79
CA VAL A 195 -6.24 -10.64 -7.08
C VAL A 195 -7.25 -9.77 -6.36
N PHE A 196 -8.53 -10.11 -6.46
CA PHE A 196 -9.62 -9.34 -5.86
C PHE A 196 -10.44 -10.18 -4.90
N PHE A 197 -11.12 -9.51 -3.97
CA PHE A 197 -12.10 -10.12 -3.08
C PHE A 197 -13.31 -9.20 -2.91
N ARG A 198 -14.44 -9.76 -2.48
CA ARG A 198 -15.60 -8.96 -2.07
C ARG A 198 -15.36 -8.47 -0.65
N ALA A 199 -15.15 -7.17 -0.51
CA ALA A 199 -14.93 -6.53 0.77
C ALA A 199 -16.27 -6.07 1.35
N GLY A 200 -16.53 -6.49 2.59
CA GLY A 200 -17.62 -5.99 3.42
C GLY A 200 -17.04 -5.36 4.68
N LEU A 201 -17.56 -4.20 5.06
CA LEU A 201 -17.29 -3.55 6.33
C LEU A 201 -18.38 -4.00 7.32
N GLN A 202 -17.97 -4.60 8.43
CA GLN A 202 -18.86 -5.06 9.50
C GLN A 202 -18.42 -4.40 10.80
N HIS A 203 -19.24 -3.48 11.33
CA HIS A 203 -18.92 -2.71 12.53
C HIS A 203 -17.55 -2.02 12.48
N GLY A 204 -17.22 -1.43 11.33
CA GLY A 204 -15.94 -0.75 11.10
C GLY A 204 -14.77 -1.70 10.83
N VAL A 205 -15.00 -3.00 10.69
CA VAL A 205 -13.94 -4.01 10.48
C VAL A 205 -14.12 -4.71 9.14
N ILE A 206 -13.03 -4.83 8.38
CA ILE A 206 -12.91 -5.68 7.21
C ILE A 206 -12.10 -6.91 7.60
N GLU A 207 -12.73 -8.09 7.54
CA GLU A 207 -12.05 -9.37 7.62
C GLU A 207 -11.40 -9.67 6.26
N VAL A 208 -10.08 -9.80 6.24
CA VAL A 208 -9.32 -10.03 5.01
C VAL A 208 -9.17 -11.54 4.80
N PRO A 209 -9.72 -12.11 3.71
CA PRO A 209 -9.61 -13.53 3.45
C PRO A 209 -8.15 -13.90 3.27
N ARG A 210 -7.75 -15.06 3.80
CA ARG A 210 -6.40 -15.57 3.61
C ARG A 210 -6.19 -15.84 2.12
N TRP A 211 -5.09 -15.33 1.59
CA TRP A 211 -4.64 -15.60 0.23
C TRP A 211 -3.18 -16.03 0.27
N GLU A 212 -2.81 -16.88 -0.67
CA GLU A 212 -1.42 -17.33 -0.85
C GLU A 212 -0.85 -16.63 -2.07
N ALA A 213 0.28 -15.94 -1.88
CA ALA A 213 1.09 -15.47 -2.99
C ALA A 213 1.58 -16.70 -3.77
N ALA A 214 1.64 -16.60 -5.11
CA ALA A 214 2.23 -17.69 -5.89
C ALA A 214 3.70 -17.89 -5.44
N ALA A 215 4.08 -19.16 -5.26
CA ALA A 215 5.43 -19.57 -4.88
C ALA A 215 6.47 -19.19 -5.95
#